data_AF-A0A849T8M8-F1
#
_entry.id   AF-A0A849T8M8-F1
#
_cell.length_a   1.000
_cell.length_b   1.000
_cell.length_c   1.000
_cell.angle_alpha   90.00
_cell.angle_beta   90.00
_cell.angle_gamma   90.00
#
_symmetry.space_group_name_H-M   'P 1'
#
loop_
_entity.id
_entity.type
_entity.pdbx_description
1 polymer ?
#
loop_
_entity_poly.entity_id
_entity_poly.type
_entity_poly.pdbx_seq_one_letter_code
_entity_poly.pdbx_strand_id
1 'polypeptide(L)' 'MREIFEEAYIIALPYIDPARGVGGIALTHHAFVILRESFPGLLAQDLPILIRAIESVFKNHRFKGHSI' A
#
# COMPACT_ATOMS: atom_id res chain seq x y z
N MET A 1 12.58 -7.71 -7.49
CA MET A 1 11.12 -7.48 -7.59
C MET A 1 10.39 -7.79 -6.30
N ARG A 2 10.57 -8.99 -5.70
CA ARG A 2 9.92 -9.32 -4.43
C ARG A 2 10.34 -8.38 -3.28
N GLU A 3 11.63 -8.10 -3.13
CA GLU A 3 12.14 -7.20 -2.07
C GLU A 3 11.57 -5.78 -2.18
N ILE A 4 11.55 -5.19 -3.38
CA ILE A 4 10.96 -3.86 -3.61
C ILE A 4 9.47 -3.84 -3.26
N PHE A 5 8.75 -4.92 -3.60
CA PHE A 5 7.33 -5.03 -3.25
C PHE A 5 7.11 -5.14 -1.73
N GLU A 6 7.89 -5.97 -1.04
CA GLU A 6 7.81 -6.15 0.41
C GLU A 6 8.11 -4.85 1.15
N GLU A 7 9.16 -4.13 0.74
CA GLU A 7 9.51 -2.82 1.28
C GLU A 7 8.40 -1.79 1.02
N ALA A 8 7.93 -1.69 -0.23
CA ALA A 8 6.81 -0.81 -0.59
C ALA A 8 5.53 -1.13 0.19
N TYR A 9 5.26 -2.41 0.44
CA TYR A 9 4.11 -2.84 1.22
C TYR A 9 4.22 -2.38 2.68
N ILE A 10 5.39 -2.53 3.31
CA ILE A 10 5.64 -2.07 4.68
C ILE A 10 5.47 -0.55 4.79
N ILE A 11 6.02 0.20 3.83
CA ILE A 11 5.92 1.67 3.78
C ILE A 11 4.47 2.13 3.58
N ALA A 12 3.73 1.47 2.70
CA ALA A 12 2.36 1.86 2.36
C ALA A 12 1.33 1.45 3.44
N LEU A 13 1.61 0.41 4.23
CA LEU A 13 0.65 -0.20 5.16
C LEU A 13 -0.05 0.79 6.12
N PRO A 14 0.63 1.77 6.74
CA PRO A 14 -0.02 2.74 7.61
C PRO A 14 -1.04 3.62 6.88
N TYR A 15 -0.87 3.80 5.58
CA TYR A 15 -1.70 4.69 4.76
C TYR A 15 -2.86 3.97 4.09
N ILE A 16 -2.71 2.67 3.81
CA ILE A 16 -3.74 1.87 3.14
C ILE A 16 -4.69 1.15 4.11
N ASP A 17 -4.35 1.08 5.41
CA ASP A 17 -5.22 0.50 6.43
C ASP A 17 -6.21 1.53 6.98
N PRO A 18 -7.54 1.36 6.75
CA PRO A 18 -8.55 2.28 7.29
C PRO A 18 -8.52 2.37 8.82
N ALA A 19 -8.06 1.32 9.53
CA ALA A 19 -7.93 1.33 10.99
C ALA A 19 -6.81 2.26 11.48
N ARG A 20 -5.88 2.62 10.61
CA ARG A 20 -4.77 3.56 10.87
C ARG A 20 -5.00 4.93 10.20
N GLY A 21 -6.12 5.07 9.50
CA GLY A 21 -6.52 6.29 8.83
C GLY A 21 -7.25 7.28 9.75
N VAL A 22 -7.66 8.42 9.17
CA VAL A 22 -8.40 9.46 9.88
C VAL A 22 -9.89 9.26 9.66
N GLY A 23 -10.68 9.17 10.74
CA GLY A 23 -12.12 8.95 10.64
C GLY A 23 -12.51 7.60 10.01
N GLY A 24 -11.63 6.59 10.10
CA GLY A 24 -11.84 5.29 9.45
C GLY A 24 -11.61 5.30 7.93
N ILE A 25 -11.02 6.36 7.38
CA ILE A 25 -10.73 6.50 5.95
C ILE A 25 -9.22 6.32 5.74
N ALA A 26 -8.85 5.38 4.87
CA ALA A 26 -7.47 5.18 4.46
C ALA A 26 -6.91 6.41 3.75
N LEU A 27 -5.64 6.72 4.01
CA LEU A 27 -4.91 7.84 3.44
C LEU A 27 -4.21 7.43 2.13
N THR A 28 -4.94 6.80 1.21
CA THR A 28 -4.36 6.21 -0.02
C THR A 28 -3.56 7.22 -0.85
N HIS A 29 -3.98 8.49 -0.89
CA HIS A 29 -3.20 9.54 -1.57
C HIS A 29 -1.81 9.75 -0.95
N HIS A 30 -1.68 9.64 0.38
CA HIS A 30 -0.39 9.71 1.05
C HIS A 30 0.49 8.49 0.75
N ALA A 31 -0.12 7.31 0.51
CA ALA A 31 0.61 6.14 0.03
C ALA A 31 1.30 6.40 -1.32
N PHE A 32 0.64 7.14 -2.23
CA PHE A 32 1.26 7.55 -3.51
C PHE A 32 2.48 8.44 -3.30
N VAL A 33 2.36 9.45 -2.42
CA VAL A 33 3.43 10.41 -2.16
C VAL A 33 4.65 9.71 -1.55
N ILE A 34 4.45 8.95 -0.47
CA ILE A 34 5.56 8.32 0.24
C ILE A 34 6.28 7.26 -0.60
N LEU A 35 5.55 6.51 -1.44
CA LEU A 35 6.15 5.54 -2.34
C LEU A 35 6.92 6.22 -3.49
N ARG A 36 6.44 7.37 -3.98
CA ARG A 36 7.18 8.15 -4.97
C ARG A 36 8.50 8.67 -4.41
N GLU A 37 8.50 9.11 -3.15
CA GLU A 37 9.69 9.58 -2.44
C GLU A 37 10.67 8.44 -2.12
N SER A 38 10.14 7.28 -1.71
CA SER A 38 10.96 6.11 -1.34
C SER A 38 11.58 5.42 -2.55
N PHE A 39 10.93 5.50 -3.72
CA PHE A 39 11.38 4.87 -4.96
C PHE A 39 11.52 5.88 -6.11
N PRO A 40 12.50 6.80 -6.06
CA PRO A 40 12.65 7.85 -7.06
C PRO A 40 12.94 7.32 -8.47
N GLY A 41 13.53 6.12 -8.57
CA GLY A 41 13.80 5.43 -9.83
C GLY A 41 12.58 4.70 -10.43
N LEU A 42 11.46 4.61 -9.72
CA LEU A 42 10.24 4.00 -10.24
C LEU A 42 9.61 4.92 -11.29
N LEU A 43 9.14 4.38 -12.42
CA LEU A 43 8.44 5.19 -13.40
C LEU A 43 7.07 5.61 -12.86
N ALA A 44 6.61 6.80 -13.21
CA ALA A 44 5.33 7.32 -12.76
C ALA A 44 4.15 6.41 -13.15
N GLN A 45 4.26 5.69 -14.28
CA GLN A 45 3.27 4.73 -14.75
C GLN A 45 3.22 3.43 -13.93
N ASP A 46 4.32 3.05 -13.27
CA ASP A 46 4.43 1.80 -12.52
C ASP A 46 3.92 1.96 -11.08
N LEU A 47 3.91 3.18 -10.56
CA LEU A 47 3.46 3.50 -9.21
C LEU A 47 1.99 3.13 -8.96
N PRO A 48 1.02 3.45 -9.85
CA PRO A 48 -0.37 2.98 -9.71
C PRO A 48 -0.50 1.45 -9.72
N ILE A 49 0.34 0.75 -10.48
CA ILE A 49 0.34 -0.72 -10.56
C ILE A 49 0.79 -1.31 -9.23
N LEU A 50 1.89 -0.78 -8.68
CA LEU A 50 2.43 -1.17 -7.38
C LEU A 50 1.40 -0.97 -6.26
N ILE A 51 0.73 0.18 -6.22
CA ILE A 51 -0.27 0.49 -5.20
C ILE A 51 -1.48 -0.44 -5.30
N ARG A 52 -1.98 -0.71 -6.51
CA ARG A 52 -3.06 -1.70 -6.70
C ARG A 52 -2.67 -3.09 -6.24
N ALA A 53 -1.42 -3.50 -6.47
CA ALA A 53 -0.92 -4.79 -6.00
C ALA A 53 -0.88 -4.85 -4.47
N ILE A 54 -0.40 -3.79 -3.80
CA ILE A 54 -0.37 -3.67 -2.34
C ILE A 54 -1.80 -3.71 -1.77
N GLU A 55 -2.73 -2.95 -2.32
CA GLU A 55 -4.14 -2.94 -1.89
C GLU A 55 -4.80 -4.32 -2.05
N SER A 56 -4.51 -5.02 -3.15
CA SER A 56 -5.03 -6.37 -3.40
C SER A 56 -4.53 -7.37 -2.35
N VAL A 57 -3.23 -7.36 -2.07
CA VAL A 57 -2.63 -8.21 -1.02
C VAL A 57 -3.22 -7.87 0.35
N PHE A 58 -3.31 -6.59 0.70
CA PHE A 58 -3.88 -6.16 1.97
C PHE A 58 -5.33 -6.63 2.15
N LYS A 59 -6.18 -6.47 1.13
CA LYS A 59 -7.57 -6.95 1.15
C LYS A 59 -7.65 -8.46 1.32
N ASN A 60 -6.83 -9.21 0.58
CA ASN A 60 -6.80 -10.67 0.68
C ASN A 60 -6.31 -11.17 2.05
N HIS A 61 -5.35 -10.47 2.66
CA HIS A 61 -4.85 -10.79 4.00
C HIS A 61 -5.85 -10.40 5.10
N ARG A 62 -6.55 -9.26 4.99
CA ARG A 62 -7.65 -8.90 5.90
C ARG A 62 -8.79 -9.91 5.85
N PHE A 63 -9.14 -10.41 4.66
CA PHE A 63 -10.22 -11.38 4.49
C PHE A 63 -9.90 -12.72 5.17
N LYS A 64 -8.63 -13.15 5.13
CA LYS A 64 -8.16 -14.36 5.85
C LYS A 64 -8.15 -14.21 7.37
N GLY A 65 -8.06 -12.99 7.89
CA GLY A 65 -8.12 -12.71 9.33
C GLY A 65 -9.53 -12.62 9.92
N HIS A 66 -10.59 -12.76 9.10
CA HIS A 66 -12.00 -12.68 9.52
C HIS A 66 -12.78 -14.00 9.33
N SER A 67 -12.10 -15.13 9.12
CA SER A 67 -12.74 -16.45 9.27
C SER A 67 -12.73 -16.87 10.75
N ILE A 68 -13.76 -16.44 11.48
CA ILE A 68 -14.22 -17.06 12.73
C ILE A 68 -15.75 -17.03 12.74
#